data_AF-A0A7W1XUY4-F1
#
_entry.id   AF-A0A7W1XUY4-F1
#
_cell.length_a   1.000
_cell.length_b   1.000
_cell.length_c   1.000
_cell.angle_alpha   90.00
_cell.angle_beta   90.00
_cell.angle_gamma   90.00
#
_symmetry.space_group_name_H-M   'P 1'
#
loop_
_entity.id
_entity.type
_entity.pdbx_description
1 polymer ?
#
loop_
_entity_poly.entity_id
_entity_poly.type
_entity_poly.pdbx_seq_one_letter_code
_entity_poly.pdbx_strand_id
1 'polypeptide(L)' 'MTGWNNSGRPDWRDVRYAYCYSYARLDKWARHIQTLSRQVGQLTVLFNNNSEGDAVKNARQMDTQTESCL' A
#
# COMPACT_ATOMS: atom_id res chain seq x y z
N MET A 1 13.20 -10.88 14.85
CA MET A 1 12.39 -9.70 14.47
C MET A 1 13.26 -8.75 13.66
N THR A 2 13.24 -8.89 12.34
CA THR A 2 14.06 -8.17 11.35
C THR A 2 13.19 -7.15 10.62
N GLY A 3 12.62 -6.20 11.35
CA GLY A 3 11.70 -5.20 10.79
C GLY A 3 11.77 -3.87 11.52
N TRP A 4 11.31 -2.81 10.83
CA TRP A 4 11.18 -1.38 11.18
C TRP A 4 12.40 -0.65 11.82
N ASN A 5 13.11 -1.27 12.76
CA ASN A 5 14.21 -0.69 13.54
C ASN A 5 15.62 -1.14 13.12
N ASN A 6 15.78 -1.77 11.96
CA ASN A 6 17.08 -2.30 11.53
C ASN A 6 17.85 -1.31 10.65
N SER A 7 18.05 -0.08 11.14
CA SER A 7 18.81 0.99 10.45
C SER A 7 20.32 0.72 10.34
N GLY A 8 20.80 -0.42 10.86
CA GLY A 8 22.22 -0.80 10.88
C GLY A 8 22.73 -1.52 9.62
N ARG A 9 21.87 -1.86 8.65
CA ARG A 9 22.32 -2.49 7.39
C ARG A 9 22.42 -1.48 6.25
N PRO A 10 23.45 -1.50 5.39
CA PRO A 10 23.59 -0.53 4.28
C PRO A 10 22.38 -0.48 3.32
N ASP A 11 21.70 -1.62 3.14
CA ASP A 11 20.58 -1.86 2.23
C ASP A 11 19.20 -1.76 2.91
N TRP A 12 19.14 -1.28 4.16
CA TRP A 12 17.92 -1.35 4.96
C TRP A 12 16.72 -0.65 4.31
N ARG A 13 16.94 0.42 3.53
CA ARG A 13 15.89 1.12 2.79
C ARG A 13 15.31 0.24 1.69
N ASP A 14 16.16 -0.47 0.95
CA ASP A 14 15.73 -1.29 -0.18
C ASP A 14 14.91 -2.49 0.30
N VAL A 15 15.39 -3.15 1.36
CA VAL A 15 14.67 -4.27 1.98
C VAL A 15 13.35 -3.82 2.63
N ARG A 16 13.30 -2.61 3.21
CA ARG A 16 12.11 -2.13 3.92
C ARG A 16 10.92 -1.84 3.00
N TYR A 17 11.17 -1.37 1.78
CA TYR A 17 10.11 -1.00 0.84
C TYR A 17 9.92 -2.02 -0.28
N ALA A 18 10.65 -3.13 -0.28
CA ALA A 18 10.44 -4.28 -1.16
C ALA A 18 9.26 -5.13 -0.65
N TYR A 19 8.04 -4.74 -1.02
CA TYR A 19 6.84 -5.49 -0.66
C TYR A 19 5.75 -5.43 -1.73
N CYS A 20 5.42 -6.57 -2.33
CA CYS A 20 4.28 -6.72 -3.23
C CYS A 20 3.03 -7.09 -2.43
N TYR A 21 2.00 -6.23 -2.43
CA TYR A 21 0.75 -6.53 -1.75
C TYR A 21 -0.06 -7.58 -2.53
N SER A 22 -0.62 -8.55 -1.81
CA SER A 22 -1.54 -9.52 -2.42
C SER A 22 -2.90 -8.89 -2.71
N TYR A 23 -3.64 -9.48 -3.65
CA TYR A 23 -5.00 -9.06 -4.01
C TYR A 23 -5.92 -8.94 -2.79
N ALA A 24 -5.97 -9.98 -1.94
CA ALA A 24 -6.82 -9.99 -0.76
C ALA A 24 -6.45 -8.90 0.25
N ARG A 25 -5.15 -8.54 0.34
CA ARG A 25 -4.70 -7.47 1.22
C ARG A 25 -5.11 -6.11 0.68
N LEU A 26 -4.97 -5.88 -0.63
CA LEU A 26 -5.43 -4.66 -1.28
C LEU A 26 -6.95 -4.50 -1.17
N ASP A 27 -7.73 -5.58 -1.36
CA ASP A 27 -9.20 -5.55 -1.26
C ASP A 27 -9.67 -5.15 0.14
N LYS A 28 -9.04 -5.73 1.17
CA LYS A 28 -9.33 -5.37 2.57
C LYS A 28 -9.10 -3.87 2.83
N TRP A 29 -8.00 -3.32 2.31
CA TRP A 29 -7.71 -1.90 2.46
C TRP A 29 -8.64 -1.01 1.64
N ALA A 30 -9.01 -1.41 0.41
CA ALA A 30 -9.96 -0.71 -0.45
C ALA A 30 -11.30 -0.48 0.28
N ARG A 31 -11.84 -1.52 0.96
CA ARG A 31 -13.07 -1.41 1.76
C ARG A 31 -12.95 -0.40 2.92
N HIS A 32 -11.80 -0.36 3.60
CA HIS A 32 -11.56 0.62 4.67
C HIS A 32 -11.45 2.04 4.12
N ILE A 33 -10.72 2.22 3.02
CA ILE A 33 -10.53 3.51 2.34
C ILE A 33 -11.88 4.08 1.89
N GLN A 34 -12.77 3.25 1.34
CA GLN A 34 -14.12 3.65 0.94
C GLN A 34 -14.98 4.08 2.14
N THR A 35 -14.82 3.43 3.29
CA THR A 35 -15.52 3.82 4.52
C THR A 35 -15.02 5.19 5.01
N LEU A 36 -13.71 5.40 5.01
CA LEU A 36 -13.09 6.65 5.44
C LEU A 36 -13.40 7.80 4.49
N SER A 37 -13.44 7.56 3.17
CA SER A 37 -13.72 8.60 2.17
C SER A 37 -15.09 9.25 2.34
N ARG A 38 -16.07 8.54 2.93
CA ARG A 38 -17.40 9.09 3.24
C ARG A 38 -17.39 10.05 4.43
N GLN A 39 -16.30 10.09 5.20
CA GLN A 39 -16.19 10.85 6.46
C GLN A 39 -15.29 12.08 6.33
N VAL A 40 -14.58 12.23 5.22
CA VAL A 40 -13.60 13.31 5.00
C VAL A 40 -13.82 13.98 3.66
N GLY A 41 -13.49 15.27 3.56
CA GLY A 41 -13.57 16.00 2.28
C GLY A 41 -12.51 15.58 1.26
N GLN A 42 -11.39 15.03 1.73
CA GLN A 42 -10.29 14.57 0.88
C GLN A 42 -9.53 13.44 1.57
N LEU A 43 -9.18 12.39 0.80
CA LEU A 43 -8.38 11.27 1.25
C LEU A 43 -7.26 11.00 0.24
N THR A 44 -6.02 10.91 0.72
CA THR A 44 -4.85 10.60 -0.12
C THR A 44 -4.21 9.30 0.37
N VAL A 45 -4.02 8.35 -0.54
CA VAL A 45 -3.39 7.05 -0.27
C VAL A 45 -2.04 7.00 -0.98
N LEU A 46 -0.96 6.83 -0.23
CA LEU A 46 0.41 6.80 -0.75
C LEU A 46 0.99 5.38 -0.63
N PHE A 47 1.30 4.77 -1.77
CA PHE A 47 2.05 3.52 -1.82
C PHE A 47 3.55 3.79 -1.69
N ASN A 48 4.11 3.48 -0.52
CA ASN A 48 5.51 3.70 -0.21
C ASN A 48 6.39 2.45 -0.36
N ASN A 49 5.87 1.37 -0.97
CA ASN A 49 6.58 0.13 -1.25
C ASN A 49 7.33 0.21 -2.61
N ASN A 50 8.23 1.18 -2.76
CA ASN A 50 8.79 1.57 -4.06
C ASN A 50 10.18 0.97 -4.38
N SER A 51 10.69 0.00 -3.62
CA SER A 51 12.04 -0.53 -3.88
C SER A 51 12.13 -1.48 -5.07
N GLU A 52 11.03 -2.12 -5.47
CA GLU A 52 11.00 -3.08 -6.60
C GLU A 52 9.98 -2.69 -7.69
N GLY A 53 9.47 -1.45 -7.67
CA GLY A 53 8.47 -0.97 -8.64
C GLY A 53 7.03 -1.46 -8.39
N ASP A 54 6.79 -2.22 -7.32
CA ASP A 54 5.48 -2.74 -6.94
C ASP A 54 4.46 -1.64 -6.58
N ALA A 55 4.91 -0.45 -6.20
CA ALA A 55 4.03 0.65 -5.79
C ALA A 55 3.00 1.00 -6.88
N VAL A 56 3.42 1.13 -8.14
CA VAL A 56 2.52 1.48 -9.25
C VAL A 56 1.50 0.38 -9.52
N LYS A 57 1.94 -0.88 -9.51
CA LYS A 57 1.06 -2.04 -9.70
C LYS A 57 0.02 -2.13 -8.59
N ASN A 58 0.45 -2.01 -7.34
CA ASN A 58 -0.44 -2.10 -6.18
C ASN A 58 -1.43 -0.93 -6.12
N ALA A 59 -0.99 0.28 -6.51
CA ALA A 59 -1.87 1.44 -6.64
C ALA A 59 -2.98 1.20 -7.67
N ARG A 60 -2.64 0.78 -8.89
CA ARG A 60 -3.62 0.48 -9.94
C ARG A 60 -4.58 -0.63 -9.54
N GLN A 61 -4.07 -1.68 -8.92
CA GLN A 61 -4.91 -2.81 -8.51
C GLN A 61 -5.91 -2.43 -7.40
N MET A 62 -5.49 -1.60 -6.44
CA MET A 62 -6.39 -1.09 -5.41
C MET A 62 -7.45 -0.15 -6.00
N ASP A 63 -7.07 0.70 -6.95
CA ASP A 63 -7.98 1.63 -7.63
C ASP A 63 -9.14 0.89 -8.33
N THR A 64 -8.82 -0.15 -9.09
CA THR A 64 -9.84 -1.03 -9.71
C THR A 64 -10.76 -1.70 -8.68
N GLN A 65 -10.22 -2.10 -7.53
CA GLN A 65 -11.01 -2.72 -6.45
C GLN A 65 -11.94 -1.71 -5.77
N THR A 66 -11.53 -0.45 -5.65
CA THR A 66 -12.39 0.61 -5.12
C THR A 66 -13.55 0.95 -6.07
N GLU A 67 -13.36 0.88 -7.39
CA GLU A 67 -14.43 1.08 -8.37
C GLU A 67 -15.43 -0.10 -8.41
N SER A 68 -14.95 -1.33 -8.26
CA SER A 68 -15.78 -2.55 -8.32
C SER A 68 -16.69 -2.77 -7.10
N CYS A 69 -16.56 -1.96 -6.06
CA CYS A 69 -17.38 -1.98 -4.84
C CYS A 69 -18.47 -0.88 -4.83
N LEU A 70 -18.74 -0.28 -5.98
CA LEU A 70 -19.85 0.66 -6.23
C LEU A 70 -21.01 -0.09 -6.90
#